data_AF-A0A7K2N3J7-F1
#
_entry.id   AF-A0A7K2N3J7-F1
#
_cell.length_a   1.000
_cell.length_b   1.000
_cell.length_c   1.000
_cell.angle_alpha   90.00
_cell.angle_beta   90.00
_cell.angle_gamma   90.00
#
_symmetry.space_group_name_H-M   'P 1'
#
loop_
_entity.id
_entity.type
_entity.pdbx_description
1 polymer ?
#
loop_
_entity_poly.entity_id
_entity_poly.type
_entity_poly.pdbx_seq_one_letter_code
_entity_poly.pdbx_strand_id
1 'polypeptide(L)'
;MATGRSPRTPGDRGGHFTVVDPSTGEAFDEAPDRRPEELDAAVDRAHAAWHDWRADPVARKAALLAAADAVDAAAAALAPLLTREQGKPLTESHAEVARTAARLRYFAQLDPGTQPIADGRPV
;
A
#
# COMPACT_ATOMS: atom_id res chain seq x y z
N MET A 1 26.08 7.76 26.74
CA MET A 1 25.05 6.71 26.58
C MET A 1 24.87 6.48 25.09
N ALA A 2 25.47 5.41 24.58
CA ALA A 2 25.54 5.12 23.15
C ALA A 2 24.16 4.70 22.64
N THR A 3 23.62 5.46 21.69
CA THR A 3 22.45 5.07 20.90
C THR A 3 22.88 3.93 19.98
N GLY A 4 22.59 2.70 20.42
CA GLY A 4 22.74 1.51 19.59
C GLY A 4 21.77 1.58 18.43
N ARG A 5 22.19 2.17 17.31
CA ARG A 5 21.53 1.93 16.02
C ARG A 5 21.81 0.47 15.68
N SER A 6 20.83 -0.40 15.95
CA SER A 6 20.89 -1.79 15.51
C SER A 6 21.03 -1.78 13.98
N PRO A 7 22.12 -2.33 13.41
CA PRO A 7 22.24 -2.44 11.97
C PRO A 7 21.08 -3.30 11.47
N ARG A 8 20.30 -2.81 10.49
CA ARG A 8 19.36 -3.67 9.77
C ARG A 8 20.20 -4.75 9.10
N THR A 9 20.22 -5.96 9.67
CA THR A 9 20.82 -7.12 9.03
C THR A 9 19.97 -7.45 7.80
N PRO A 10 20.51 -7.36 6.58
CA PRO A 10 19.82 -7.85 5.40
C PRO A 10 19.77 -9.38 5.50
N GLY A 11 18.54 -9.92 5.56
CA GLY A 11 18.25 -11.35 5.61
C GLY A 11 18.53 -11.98 6.98
N ASP A 12 17.49 -12.40 7.68
CA ASP A 12 17.63 -13.54 8.60
C ASP A 12 16.80 -14.72 8.06
N ARG A 13 17.49 -15.51 7.24
CA ARG A 13 17.30 -16.96 7.01
C ARG A 13 15.86 -17.45 6.81
N GLY A 14 15.30 -17.26 5.61
CA GLY A 14 14.10 -18.01 5.20
C GLY A 14 13.18 -17.33 4.19
N GLY A 15 13.61 -16.24 3.54
CA GLY A 15 12.74 -15.47 2.65
C GLY A 15 11.68 -14.64 3.39
N HIS A 16 11.90 -14.36 4.68
CA HIS A 16 11.05 -13.54 5.54
C HIS A 16 11.93 -12.62 6.41
N PHE A 17 11.36 -11.51 6.88
CA PHE A 17 11.97 -10.61 7.86
C PHE A 17 11.03 -10.40 9.04
N THR A 18 11.60 -10.26 10.24
CA THR A 18 10.85 -10.02 11.47
C THR A 18 10.26 -8.61 11.51
N VAL A 19 8.97 -8.53 11.86
CA VAL A 19 8.27 -7.28 12.15
C VAL A 19 8.30 -7.04 13.67
N VAL A 20 8.76 -5.86 14.07
CA VAL A 20 9.00 -5.49 15.46
C VAL A 20 8.03 -4.39 15.87
N ASP A 21 7.44 -4.51 17.05
CA ASP A 21 6.63 -3.47 17.67
C ASP A 21 7.57 -2.40 18.24
N PRO A 22 7.59 -1.17 17.68
CA PRO A 22 8.53 -0.14 18.12
C PRO A 22 8.22 0.40 19.52
N SER A 23 7.03 0.13 20.08
CA SER A 23 6.67 0.55 21.43
C SER A 23 7.23 -0.35 22.53
N THR A 24 7.48 -1.62 22.22
CA THR A 24 8.05 -2.61 23.17
C THR A 24 9.45 -3.09 22.77
N GLY A 25 9.80 -2.99 21.50
CA GLY A 25 11.02 -3.57 20.92
C GLY A 25 10.91 -5.08 20.65
N GLU A 26 9.72 -5.67 20.81
CA GLU A 26 9.50 -7.11 20.67
C GLU A 26 9.04 -7.48 19.25
N ALA A 27 9.50 -8.63 18.76
CA ALA A 27 8.98 -9.22 17.54
C ALA A 27 7.52 -9.65 17.72
N PHE A 28 6.68 -9.43 16.71
CA PHE A 28 5.29 -9.88 16.77
C PHE A 28 4.75 -10.54 15.52
N ASP A 29 5.45 -10.42 14.39
CA ASP A 29 5.08 -11.06 13.13
C ASP A 29 6.31 -11.22 12.23
N GLU A 30 6.12 -11.86 11.07
CA GLU A 30 7.11 -12.00 10.01
C GLU A 30 6.47 -11.67 8.65
N ALA A 31 7.19 -10.95 7.79
CA ALA A 31 6.73 -10.62 6.45
C ALA A 31 7.70 -11.16 5.39
N PRO A 32 7.23 -11.54 4.18
CA PRO A 32 8.11 -12.06 3.13
C PRO A 32 9.19 -11.06 2.72
N ASP A 33 10.44 -11.52 2.67
CA ASP A 33 11.60 -10.82 2.12
C ASP A 33 11.84 -11.31 0.69
N ARG A 34 11.05 -10.77 -0.25
CA ARG A 34 11.08 -11.16 -1.67
C ARG A 34 12.42 -10.81 -2.30
N ARG A 35 13.01 -11.79 -2.99
CA ARG A 35 14.24 -11.60 -3.75
C ARG A 35 13.98 -10.84 -5.05
N PRO A 36 14.95 -10.09 -5.59
CA PRO A 36 14.78 -9.38 -6.85
C PRO A 36 14.28 -10.27 -8.01
N GLU A 37 14.68 -11.53 -8.05
CA GLU A 37 14.28 -12.48 -9.10
C GLU A 37 12.79 -12.85 -9.02
N GLU A 38 12.14 -12.71 -7.85
CA GLU A 38 10.70 -12.91 -7.69
C GLU A 38 9.90 -11.67 -8.13
N LEU A 39 10.56 -10.51 -8.28
CA LEU A 39 9.92 -9.25 -8.68
C LEU A 39 9.53 -9.28 -10.15
N ASP A 40 10.36 -9.85 -11.02
CA ASP A 40 10.10 -9.94 -12.47
C ASP A 40 8.75 -10.61 -12.73
N ALA A 41 8.49 -11.75 -12.07
CA ALA A 41 7.22 -12.46 -12.19
C ALA A 41 6.01 -11.62 -11.71
N ALA A 42 6.19 -10.77 -10.69
CA ALA A 42 5.12 -9.88 -10.22
C ALA A 42 4.86 -8.74 -11.21
N VAL A 43 5.92 -8.17 -11.78
CA VAL A 43 5.85 -7.12 -12.80
C VAL A 43 5.21 -7.65 -14.07
N ASP A 44 5.59 -8.85 -14.53
CA ASP A 44 5.02 -9.48 -15.72
C ASP A 44 3.50 -9.69 -15.59
N ARG A 45 3.03 -10.14 -14.41
CA ARG A 45 1.59 -10.26 -14.14
C ARG A 45 0.88 -8.91 -14.17
N ALA A 46 1.48 -7.88 -13.57
CA ALA A 46 0.93 -6.53 -13.59
C ALA A 46 0.90 -5.95 -15.02
N HIS A 47 1.94 -6.21 -15.82
CA HIS A 47 2.05 -5.79 -17.20
C HIS A 47 1.00 -6.46 -18.09
N ALA A 48 0.80 -7.77 -17.94
CA ALA A 48 -0.26 -8.50 -18.64
C ALA A 48 -1.66 -7.94 -18.30
N ALA A 49 -1.95 -7.71 -17.02
CA ALA A 49 -3.23 -7.16 -16.57
C ALA A 49 -3.46 -5.70 -16.99
N TRP A 50 -2.38 -4.93 -17.23
CA TRP A 50 -2.45 -3.50 -17.55
C TRP A 50 -3.25 -3.22 -18.83
N HIS A 51 -3.17 -4.08 -19.83
CA HIS A 51 -3.84 -3.88 -21.13
C HIS A 51 -5.36 -3.84 -21.01
N ASP A 52 -5.96 -4.77 -20.28
CA ASP A 52 -7.41 -4.79 -20.06
C ASP A 52 -7.81 -3.73 -19.03
N TRP A 53 -7.02 -3.59 -17.96
CA TRP A 53 -7.25 -2.60 -16.92
C TRP A 53 -7.34 -1.17 -17.48
N ARG A 54 -6.42 -0.77 -18.36
CA ARG A 54 -6.41 0.59 -18.95
C ARG A 54 -7.59 0.83 -19.89
N ALA A 55 -8.09 -0.22 -20.54
CA ALA A 55 -9.12 -0.13 -21.57
C ALA A 55 -10.53 -0.05 -20.99
N ASP A 56 -10.73 -0.49 -19.74
CA ASP A 56 -12.05 -0.55 -19.10
C ASP A 56 -12.15 0.38 -17.86
N PRO A 57 -12.59 1.64 -18.03
CA PRO A 57 -12.86 2.55 -16.92
C PRO A 57 -13.94 2.05 -15.94
N VAL A 58 -14.92 1.27 -16.41
CA VAL A 58 -16.03 0.79 -15.58
C VAL A 58 -15.53 -0.30 -14.62
N ALA A 59 -14.78 -1.27 -15.13
CA ALA A 59 -14.15 -2.30 -14.30
C ALA A 59 -13.21 -1.69 -13.25
N ARG A 60 -12.41 -0.67 -13.65
CA ARG A 60 -11.54 0.05 -12.70
C ARG A 60 -12.33 0.74 -11.59
N LYS A 61 -13.41 1.44 -11.93
CA LYS A 61 -14.29 2.07 -10.95
C LYS A 61 -14.87 1.04 -9.99
N ALA A 62 -15.39 -0.07 -10.51
CA ALA A 62 -15.95 -1.15 -9.70
C ALA A 62 -14.90 -1.74 -8.73
N ALA A 63 -13.69 -2.02 -9.22
CA ALA A 63 -12.61 -2.54 -8.40
C ALA A 63 -12.17 -1.58 -7.28
N LEU A 64 -12.07 -0.27 -7.57
CA LEU A 64 -11.73 0.73 -6.55
C LEU A 64 -12.81 0.88 -5.47
N LEU A 65 -14.09 0.81 -5.85
CA LEU A 65 -15.20 0.83 -4.89
C LEU A 65 -15.19 -0.43 -4.01
N ALA A 66 -15.01 -1.60 -4.61
CA ALA A 66 -14.91 -2.86 -3.86
C ALA A 66 -13.70 -2.86 -2.90
N ALA A 67 -12.55 -2.32 -3.33
CA ALA A 67 -11.39 -2.16 -2.47
C ALA A 67 -11.66 -1.21 -1.29
N ALA A 68 -12.38 -0.11 -1.52
CA ALA A 68 -12.75 0.81 -0.44
C ALA A 68 -13.65 0.14 0.60
N ASP A 69 -14.65 -0.63 0.15
CA ASP A 69 -15.55 -1.37 1.04
C ASP A 69 -14.81 -2.44 1.83
N ALA A 70 -13.85 -3.13 1.21
CA ALA A 70 -13.00 -4.11 1.89
C ALA A 70 -12.11 -3.46 2.97
N VAL A 71 -11.53 -2.28 2.69
CA VAL A 71 -10.72 -1.53 3.67
C VAL A 71 -11.56 -1.10 4.87
N ASP A 72 -12.76 -0.57 4.65
CA ASP A 72 -13.66 -0.18 5.74
C ASP A 72 -14.11 -1.38 6.57
N ALA A 73 -14.46 -2.50 5.91
CA ALA A 73 -14.84 -3.73 6.60
C ALA A 73 -13.70 -4.29 7.48
N ALA A 74 -12.45 -4.11 7.05
CA ALA A 74 -11.27 -4.56 7.78
C ALA A 74 -10.73 -3.53 8.79
N ALA A 75 -11.36 -2.36 8.95
CA ALA A 75 -10.79 -1.26 9.71
C ALA A 75 -10.46 -1.59 11.18
N ALA A 76 -11.28 -2.42 11.82
CA ALA A 76 -11.06 -2.87 13.19
C ALA A 76 -9.79 -3.74 13.34
N ALA A 77 -9.36 -4.43 12.28
CA ALA A 77 -8.14 -5.22 12.26
C ALA A 77 -6.94 -4.40 11.77
N LEU A 78 -7.13 -3.55 10.76
CA LEU A 78 -6.06 -2.75 10.15
C LEU A 78 -5.51 -1.68 11.09
N ALA A 79 -6.36 -0.98 11.85
CA ALA A 79 -5.89 0.11 12.70
C ALA A 79 -4.97 -0.34 13.87
N PRO A 80 -5.28 -1.42 14.61
CA PRO A 80 -4.35 -1.98 15.60
C PRO A 80 -3.06 -2.52 14.96
N LEU A 81 -3.14 -3.20 13.81
CA LEU A 81 -1.96 -3.70 13.09
C LEU A 81 -1.03 -2.54 12.72
N LEU A 82 -1.56 -1.50 12.10
CA LEU A 82 -0.80 -0.31 11.69
C LEU A 82 -0.16 0.43 12.88
N THR A 83 -0.85 0.46 14.01
CA THR A 83 -0.32 1.00 15.28
C THR A 83 0.86 0.18 15.75
N ARG A 84 0.74 -1.16 15.70
CA ARG A 84 1.79 -2.08 16.13
C ARG A 84 3.00 -2.06 15.21
N GLU A 85 2.81 -1.87 13.92
CA GLU A 85 3.91 -1.77 12.95
C GLU A 85 4.67 -0.44 13.02
N GLN A 86 3.98 0.68 13.31
CA GLN A 86 4.54 2.02 13.15
C GLN A 86 4.71 2.80 14.46
N GLY A 87 4.08 2.36 15.55
CA GLY A 87 4.11 3.03 16.85
C GLY A 87 3.25 4.30 16.97
N LYS A 88 2.43 4.60 15.95
CA LYS A 88 1.53 5.77 15.96
C LYS A 88 0.32 5.54 16.88
N PRO A 89 -0.29 6.57 17.47
CA PRO A 89 -1.51 6.42 18.26
C PRO A 89 -2.64 5.74 17.45
N LEU A 90 -3.42 4.87 18.12
CA LEU A 90 -4.51 4.13 17.48
C LEU A 90 -5.55 5.02 16.76
N THR A 91 -5.79 6.22 17.29
CA THR A 91 -6.68 7.22 16.69
C THR A 91 -6.16 7.70 15.33
N GLU A 92 -4.85 7.88 15.18
CA GLU A 92 -4.22 8.24 13.91
C GLU A 92 -4.30 7.10 12.90
N SER A 93 -4.11 5.85 13.35
CA SER A 93 -4.27 4.66 12.53
C SER A 93 -5.69 4.52 11.99
N HIS A 94 -6.72 4.73 12.83
CA HIS A 94 -8.11 4.75 12.37
C HIS A 94 -8.35 5.84 11.31
N ALA A 95 -7.82 7.04 11.54
CA ALA A 95 -7.95 8.13 10.58
C ALA A 95 -7.25 7.81 9.24
N GLU A 96 -6.12 7.11 9.26
CA GLU A 96 -5.40 6.69 8.05
C GLU A 96 -6.15 5.63 7.25
N VAL A 97 -6.73 4.63 7.91
CA VAL A 97 -7.57 3.62 7.26
C VAL A 97 -8.79 4.28 6.61
N ALA A 98 -9.49 5.15 7.34
CA ALA A 98 -10.64 5.89 6.82
C ALA A 98 -10.25 6.79 5.62
N ARG A 99 -9.12 7.50 5.70
CA ARG A 99 -8.61 8.30 4.57
C ARG A 99 -8.27 7.43 3.36
N THR A 100 -7.78 6.22 3.58
CA THR A 100 -7.45 5.27 2.50
C THR A 100 -8.71 4.84 1.75
N ALA A 101 -9.75 4.39 2.46
CA ALA A 101 -11.03 4.04 1.85
C ALA A 101 -11.67 5.25 1.14
N ALA A 102 -11.65 6.45 1.77
CA ALA A 102 -12.14 7.67 1.15
C ALA A 102 -11.39 8.02 -0.15
N ARG A 103 -10.07 7.81 -0.19
CA ARG A 103 -9.24 8.10 -1.36
C ARG A 103 -9.50 7.12 -2.51
N LEU A 104 -9.74 5.84 -2.21
CA LEU A 104 -10.19 4.87 -3.20
C LEU A 104 -11.54 5.27 -3.82
N ARG A 105 -12.52 5.66 -2.99
CA ARG A 105 -13.82 6.16 -3.49
C ARG A 105 -13.70 7.43 -4.31
N TYR A 106 -12.84 8.35 -3.90
CA TYR A 106 -12.56 9.58 -4.66
C TYR A 106 -12.03 9.25 -6.06
N PHE A 107 -10.99 8.42 -6.17
CA PHE A 107 -10.42 8.06 -7.47
C PHE A 107 -11.34 7.19 -8.32
N ALA A 108 -12.25 6.42 -7.71
CA ALA A 108 -13.28 5.69 -8.44
C ALA A 108 -14.28 6.61 -9.16
N GLN A 109 -14.43 7.85 -8.69
CA GLN A 109 -15.34 8.85 -9.25
C GLN A 109 -14.60 9.90 -10.09
N LEU A 110 -13.27 9.90 -10.08
CA LEU A 110 -12.48 10.88 -10.81
C LEU A 110 -12.57 10.58 -12.31
N ASP A 111 -13.13 11.53 -13.06
CA ASP A 111 -13.18 11.53 -14.51
C ASP A 111 -12.34 12.70 -15.04
N PRO A 112 -11.01 12.52 -15.18
CA PRO A 112 -10.15 13.57 -15.71
C PRO A 112 -10.38 13.64 -17.22
N GLY A 113 -11.16 14.63 -17.65
CA GLY A 113 -11.33 14.93 -19.07
C GLY A 113 -9.96 15.18 -19.74
N THR A 114 -9.78 14.64 -20.95
CA THR A 114 -8.57 14.94 -21.74
C THR A 114 -8.69 16.35 -22.31
N GLN A 115 -7.70 17.19 -22.07
CA GLN A 115 -7.62 18.55 -22.60
C GLN A 115 -6.39 18.69 -23.49
N PRO A 116 -6.52 19.17 -24.73
CA PRO A 116 -5.37 19.55 -25.55
C PRO A 116 -4.58 20.68 -24.87
N ILE A 117 -3.25 20.56 -24.84
CA ILE A 117 -2.38 21.65 -24.39
C ILE A 117 -2.35 22.69 -25.50
N ALA A 118 -3.00 23.84 -25.29
CA ALA A 118 -3.09 24.94 -26.25
C ALA A 118 -2.31 26.19 -25.78
N ASP A 119 -1.16 26.01 -25.14
CA ASP A 119 -0.39 27.10 -24.53
C ASP A 119 0.67 27.74 -25.46
N GLY A 120 0.66 27.37 -26.74
CA GLY A 120 1.48 28.01 -27.78
C GLY A 120 2.98 27.74 -27.67
N ARG A 121 3.43 26.87 -26.75
CA ARG A 121 4.83 26.45 -26.68
C ARG A 121 5.16 25.55 -27.88
N PRO A 122 6.35 25.69 -28.50
CA PRO A 122 6.76 24.80 -29.57
C PRO A 122 6.90 23.37 -29.05
N VAL A 123 6.40 22.40 -29.84
CA VAL A 123 6.58 20.95 -29.66
C VAL A 123 7.92 20.48 -30.21
#